data_AF-A0A2W5S9H0-F1
#
_entry.id   AF-A0A2W5S9H0-F1
#
_cell.length_a   1.000
_cell.length_b   1.000
_cell.length_c   1.000
_cell.angle_alpha   90.00
_cell.angle_beta   90.00
_cell.angle_gamma   90.00
#
_symmetry.space_group_name_H-M   'P 1'
#
loop_
_entity.id
_entity.type
_entity.pdbx_description
1 polymer ?
#
loop_
_entity_poly.entity_id
_entity_poly.type
_entity_poly.pdbx_seq_one_letter_code
_entity_poly.pdbx_strand_id
1 'polypeptide(L)'
;MPRSNTALMVGRGGATSDAILRKSHDLVVGCISAHFDNSLLDRVKPATVAFPLIAERFDATHIVSRLARLGYDGEAIVFSPRLPCRTMVLKELRALAPGMSIHLVEAA
;
A
#
# COMPACT_ATOMS: atom_id res chain seq x y z
N MET A 1 -24.34 7.59 12.94
CA MET A 1 -23.47 8.78 12.96
C MET A 1 -22.46 8.67 11.82
N PRO A 2 -22.14 9.76 11.12
CA PRO A 2 -21.71 9.73 9.72
C PRO A 2 -20.31 9.11 9.59
N ARG A 3 -20.18 8.16 8.67
CA ARG A 3 -18.91 7.50 8.32
C ARG A 3 -18.03 8.54 7.62
N SER A 4 -17.09 9.13 8.34
CA SER A 4 -16.16 10.11 7.79
C SER A 4 -15.28 9.48 6.71
N ASN A 5 -15.57 9.91 5.48
CA ASN A 5 -14.76 9.82 4.27
C ASN A 5 -13.30 10.23 4.54
N THR A 6 -12.31 9.37 4.28
CA THR A 6 -10.94 9.83 4.09
C THR A 6 -10.19 8.93 3.11
N ALA A 7 -10.00 9.44 1.89
CA ALA A 7 -9.00 8.95 0.94
C ALA A 7 -7.75 9.82 1.07
N LEU A 8 -6.59 9.23 1.33
CA LEU A 8 -5.31 9.95 1.35
C LEU A 8 -4.51 9.52 0.12
N MET A 9 -4.41 10.41 -0.86
CA MET A 9 -3.65 10.22 -2.10
C MET A 9 -2.28 10.87 -1.95
N VAL A 10 -1.17 10.15 -2.18
CA VAL A 10 0.15 10.77 -2.29
C VAL A 10 0.91 10.20 -3.51
N GLY A 11 1.17 11.06 -4.51
CA GLY A 11 2.05 10.82 -5.67
C GLY A 11 1.36 10.87 -7.05
N ARG A 12 1.93 11.64 -8.00
CA ARG A 12 1.42 11.91 -9.37
C ARG A 12 1.11 10.61 -10.15
N GLY A 13 -0.17 10.33 -10.36
CA GLY A 13 -0.64 9.17 -11.13
C GLY A 13 -0.50 9.35 -12.64
N GLY A 14 0.01 8.32 -13.31
CA GLY A 14 -0.32 8.01 -14.70
C GLY A 14 -1.66 7.28 -14.78
N ALA A 15 -2.30 7.32 -15.95
CA ALA A 15 -3.72 6.98 -16.20
C ALA A 15 -4.21 5.59 -15.74
N THR A 16 -3.31 4.67 -15.38
CA THR A 16 -3.66 3.30 -14.96
C THR A 16 -4.12 3.19 -13.50
N SER A 17 -3.90 4.22 -12.69
CA SER A 17 -4.34 4.24 -11.29
C SER A 17 -5.88 4.32 -11.14
N ASP A 18 -6.58 4.95 -12.09
CA ASP A 18 -8.01 5.31 -11.97
C ASP A 18 -8.98 4.12 -11.88
N ALA A 19 -8.67 3.00 -12.54
CA ALA A 19 -9.58 1.84 -12.59
C ALA A 19 -9.55 1.00 -11.30
N ILE A 20 -8.40 0.93 -10.62
CA ILE A 20 -8.22 0.23 -9.34
C ILE A 20 -8.72 1.13 -8.18
N LEU A 21 -8.55 2.44 -8.31
CA LEU A 21 -9.00 3.46 -7.35
C LEU A 21 -10.53 3.54 -7.19
N ARG A 22 -11.31 3.21 -8.22
CA ARG A 22 -12.78 3.35 -8.20
C ARG A 22 -13.53 2.39 -7.27
N LYS A 23 -12.86 1.38 -6.68
CA LYS A 23 -13.54 0.35 -5.89
C LYS A 23 -13.34 0.45 -4.37
N SER A 24 -12.40 1.25 -3.88
CA SER A 24 -12.03 1.27 -2.46
C SER A 24 -12.14 2.67 -1.88
N HIS A 25 -13.18 2.88 -1.07
CA HIS A 25 -13.50 4.18 -0.46
C HIS A 25 -12.61 4.50 0.77
N ASP A 26 -11.63 3.64 1.08
CA ASP A 26 -10.78 3.66 2.29
C ASP A 26 -9.26 3.51 1.98
N LEU A 27 -8.80 4.03 0.84
CA LEU A 27 -7.42 3.86 0.38
C LEU A 27 -6.48 4.97 0.88
N VAL A 28 -5.37 4.56 1.51
CA VAL A 28 -4.21 5.44 1.75
C VAL A 28 -3.10 5.07 0.76
N VAL A 29 -2.80 5.96 -0.18
CA VAL A 29 -1.66 5.87 -1.08
C VAL A 29 -0.46 6.51 -0.38
N GLY A 30 0.47 5.67 0.08
CA GLY A 30 1.67 6.12 0.77
C GLY A 30 2.73 6.55 -0.23
N CYS A 31 3.00 7.85 -0.29
CA CYS A 31 4.29 8.36 -0.74
C CYS A 31 4.93 9.16 0.39
N ILE A 32 6.25 9.14 0.37
CA ILE A 32 7.18 9.72 1.34
C ILE A 32 7.24 8.96 2.68
N SER A 33 8.29 8.15 2.83
CA SER A 33 8.60 7.30 3.99
C SER A 33 8.80 8.05 5.32
N ALA A 34 8.78 9.39 5.33
CA ALA A 34 9.19 10.19 6.49
C ALA A 34 8.11 10.33 7.58
N HIS A 35 6.82 10.13 7.26
CA HIS A 35 5.72 10.41 8.21
C HIS A 35 4.71 9.26 8.34
N PHE A 36 5.06 8.04 7.92
CA PHE A 36 4.20 6.89 8.13
C PHE A 36 4.48 6.26 9.51
N ASP A 37 3.62 6.58 10.48
CA ASP A 37 3.71 6.18 11.88
C ASP A 37 2.34 5.77 12.48
N ASN A 38 2.34 5.36 13.75
CA ASN A 38 1.12 4.96 14.45
C ASN A 38 0.10 6.10 14.57
N SER A 39 0.54 7.36 14.68
CA SER A 39 -0.40 8.48 14.82
C SER A 39 -1.22 8.67 13.54
N LEU A 40 -0.60 8.45 12.37
CA LEU A 40 -1.32 8.46 11.10
C LEU A 40 -2.27 7.27 10.98
N LEU A 41 -1.82 6.07 11.34
CA LEU A 41 -2.66 4.86 11.32
C LEU A 41 -3.85 4.97 12.27
N ASP A 42 -3.66 5.46 13.49
CA ASP A 42 -4.72 5.61 14.49
C ASP A 42 -5.74 6.67 14.11
N ARG A 43 -5.29 7.74 13.44
CA ARG A 43 -6.14 8.84 13.01
C ARG A 43 -6.95 8.50 11.77
N VAL A 44 -6.33 7.85 10.78
CA VAL A 44 -6.96 7.55 9.48
C VAL A 44 -7.66 6.20 9.50
N LYS A 45 -7.15 5.23 10.28
CA LYS A 45 -7.61 3.84 10.35
C LYS A 45 -7.84 3.22 8.97
N PRO A 46 -6.82 3.21 8.10
CA PRO A 46 -6.99 2.72 6.74
C PRO A 46 -7.33 1.23 6.75
N ALA A 47 -8.29 0.84 5.91
CA ALA A 47 -8.53 -0.58 5.61
C ALA A 47 -7.56 -1.09 4.52
N THR A 48 -7.06 -0.19 3.67
CA THR A 48 -6.12 -0.53 2.61
C THR A 48 -5.03 0.53 2.46
N VAL A 49 -3.79 0.07 2.33
CA VAL A 49 -2.63 0.89 2.00
C VAL A 49 -2.11 0.49 0.63
N ALA A 50 -1.82 1.46 -0.24
CA ALA A 50 -1.27 1.18 -1.57
C ALA A 50 0.01 1.94 -1.85
N PHE A 51 0.95 1.30 -2.54
CA PHE A 51 2.28 1.83 -2.82
C PHE A 51 2.92 1.11 -4.02
N PRO A 52 3.87 1.74 -4.72
CA PRO A 52 4.62 1.08 -5.79
C PRO A 52 5.59 0.02 -5.22
N LEU A 53 5.89 -0.98 -6.04
CA LEU A 53 6.89 -2.00 -5.75
C LEU A 53 8.27 -1.37 -5.57
N ILE A 54 8.59 -0.39 -6.42
CA ILE A 54 9.86 0.35 -6.43
C ILE A 54 9.53 1.83 -6.66
N ALA A 55 10.08 2.69 -5.83
CA ALA A 55 10.07 4.14 -5.98
C ALA A 55 11.49 4.70 -5.80
N GLU A 56 11.69 5.97 -6.14
CA GLU A 56 13.01 6.64 -6.04
C GLU A 56 13.64 6.56 -4.64
N ARG A 57 12.82 6.49 -3.58
CA ARG A 57 13.29 6.60 -2.18
C ARG A 57 12.92 5.41 -1.29
N PHE A 58 12.17 4.44 -1.81
CA PHE A 58 11.73 3.27 -1.05
C PHE A 58 11.34 2.15 -2.00
N ASP A 59 11.27 0.93 -1.46
CA ASP A 59 10.67 -0.21 -2.12
C ASP A 59 9.54 -0.79 -1.24
N ALA A 60 8.78 -1.71 -1.81
CA ALA A 60 7.68 -2.37 -1.11
C ALA A 60 8.13 -3.15 0.13
N THR A 61 9.35 -3.70 0.14
CA THR A 61 9.84 -4.47 1.30
C THR A 61 10.02 -3.55 2.51
N HIS A 62 10.50 -2.32 2.28
CA HIS A 62 10.63 -1.30 3.32
C HIS A 62 9.25 -0.90 3.88
N ILE A 63 8.26 -0.64 3.00
CA ILE A 63 6.91 -0.24 3.43
C ILE A 63 6.20 -1.37 4.17
N VAL A 64 6.23 -2.60 3.64
CA VAL A 64 5.63 -3.78 4.29
C VAL A 64 6.24 -4.03 5.66
N SER A 65 7.57 -3.98 5.77
CA SER A 65 8.27 -4.15 7.05
C SER A 65 7.90 -3.05 8.04
N ARG A 66 7.73 -1.81 7.55
CA ARG A 66 7.32 -0.69 8.39
C ARG A 66 5.89 -0.88 8.90
N LEU A 67 4.94 -1.21 8.02
CA LEU A 67 3.56 -1.50 8.37
C LEU A 67 3.45 -2.64 9.39
N ALA A 68 4.19 -3.73 9.19
CA ALA A 68 4.24 -4.84 10.14
C ALA A 68 4.76 -4.42 11.52
N ARG A 69 5.82 -3.61 11.58
CA ARG A 69 6.36 -3.05 12.83
C ARG A 69 5.39 -2.12 13.55
N LEU A 70 4.48 -1.48 12.81
CA LEU A 70 3.43 -0.62 13.36
C LEU A 70 2.18 -1.42 13.77
N GLY A 71 2.15 -2.74 13.55
CA GLY A 71 1.01 -3.59 13.87
C GLY A 71 -0.16 -3.45 12.90
N TYR A 72 0.07 -2.91 11.69
CA TYR A 72 -0.96 -2.84 10.65
C TYR A 72 -1.30 -4.25 10.14
N ASP A 73 -2.59 -4.59 10.21
CA ASP A 73 -3.17 -5.89 9.86
C ASP A 73 -4.15 -5.81 8.68
N GLY A 74 -4.27 -4.64 8.05
CA GLY A 74 -5.15 -4.43 6.91
C GLY A 74 -4.58 -4.92 5.57
N GLU A 75 -5.17 -4.42 4.49
CA GLU A 75 -4.79 -4.82 3.13
C GLU A 75 -3.64 -3.94 2.59
N ALA A 76 -2.73 -4.53 1.84
CA ALA A 76 -1.66 -3.85 1.11
C ALA A 76 -1.74 -4.14 -0.40
N ILE A 77 -1.89 -3.09 -1.20
CA ILE A 77 -1.88 -3.15 -2.67
C ILE A 77 -0.56 -2.60 -3.20
N VAL A 78 0.23 -3.48 -3.78
CA VAL A 78 1.55 -3.15 -4.32
C VAL A 78 1.47 -3.03 -5.84
N PHE A 79 1.62 -1.81 -6.37
CA PHE A 79 1.64 -1.58 -7.81
C PHE A 79 2.99 -1.94 -8.40
N SER A 80 3.04 -2.78 -9.43
CA SER A 80 4.28 -3.17 -10.09
C SER A 80 4.15 -3.07 -11.61
N PRO A 81 5.24 -2.88 -12.37
CA PRO A 81 5.24 -3.26 -13.78
C PRO A 81 5.01 -4.77 -13.91
N ARG A 82 4.88 -5.25 -15.14
CA ARG A 82 4.83 -6.70 -15.40
C ARG A 82 6.10 -7.37 -14.86
N LEU A 83 5.93 -8.31 -13.94
CA LEU A 83 7.04 -9.00 -13.28
C LEU A 83 7.30 -10.37 -13.93
N PRO A 84 8.57 -10.73 -14.20
CA PRO A 84 8.91 -12.05 -14.73
C PRO A 84 8.61 -13.20 -13.73
N CYS A 85 8.74 -12.93 -12.42
CA CYS A 85 8.53 -13.94 -11.35
C CYS A 85 7.62 -13.41 -10.24
N ARG A 86 6.41 -12.97 -10.60
CA ARG A 86 5.43 -12.37 -9.68
C ARG A 86 5.17 -13.18 -8.39
N THR A 87 5.13 -14.50 -8.47
CA THR A 87 4.88 -15.37 -7.31
C THR A 87 6.02 -15.34 -6.29
N MET A 88 7.26 -15.22 -6.74
CA MET A 88 8.43 -15.08 -5.87
C MET A 88 8.38 -13.76 -5.10
N VAL A 89 8.16 -12.65 -5.80
CA VAL A 89 8.02 -11.32 -5.19
C VAL A 89 6.89 -11.30 -4.17
N LEU A 90 5.74 -11.88 -4.50
CA LEU A 90 4.61 -11.96 -3.56
C LEU A 90 4.94 -12.78 -2.31
N LYS A 91 5.69 -13.88 -2.45
CA LYS A 91 6.12 -14.73 -1.35
C LYS A 91 7.06 -13.97 -0.41
N GLU A 92 8.01 -13.22 -0.96
CA GLU A 92 8.94 -12.39 -0.17
C GLU A 92 8.20 -11.32 0.63
N LEU A 93 7.29 -10.59 -0.01
CA LEU A 93 6.51 -9.56 0.67
C LEU A 93 5.66 -10.15 1.81
N ARG A 94 4.99 -11.28 1.57
CA ARG A 94 4.18 -11.96 2.61
C ARG A 94 5.02 -12.51 3.76
N ALA A 95 6.26 -12.92 3.50
CA ALA A 95 7.16 -13.37 4.55
C ALA A 95 7.56 -12.23 5.51
N LEU A 96 7.59 -10.98 5.04
CA LEU A 96 7.89 -9.80 5.86
C LEU A 96 6.72 -9.39 6.77
N ALA A 97 5.49 -9.73 6.40
CA ALA A 97 4.30 -9.39 7.17
C ALA A 97 3.24 -10.51 7.14
N PRO A 98 3.39 -11.57 7.95
CA PRO A 98 2.47 -12.71 7.93
C PRO A 98 1.02 -12.38 8.31
N GLY A 99 0.80 -11.30 9.06
CA GLY A 99 -0.52 -10.85 9.50
C GLY A 99 -1.21 -9.87 8.55
N MET A 100 -0.62 -9.59 7.38
CA MET A 100 -1.12 -8.60 6.43
C MET A 100 -1.52 -9.27 5.11
N SER A 101 -2.67 -8.88 4.58
CA SER A 101 -3.09 -9.32 3.25
C SER A 101 -2.38 -8.51 2.18
N ILE A 102 -1.48 -9.13 1.43
CA ILE A 102 -0.69 -8.46 0.38
C ILE A 102 -1.14 -8.93 -1.00
N HIS A 103 -1.39 -7.95 -1.89
CA HIS A 103 -1.73 -8.13 -3.29
C HIS A 103 -0.77 -7.34 -4.17
N LEU A 104 -0.29 -7.95 -5.25
CA LEU A 104 0.41 -7.23 -6.32
C LEU A 104 -0.60 -6.83 -7.40
N VAL A 105 -0.48 -5.64 -7.97
CA VAL A 105 -1.33 -5.22 -9.09
C VAL A 105 -0.44 -4.66 -10.20
N GLU A 106 -0.67 -5.13 -11.42
CA GLU A 106 0.08 -4.63 -12.57
C GLU A 106 -0.42 -3.23 -12.92
N ALA A 107 0.48 -2.25 -12.90
CA ALA A 107 0.24 -0.90 -13.38
C ALA A 107 0.90 -0.77 -14.76
N ALA A 108 0.07 -0.55 -15.78
CA ALA A 108 0.46 -0.27 -17.16
C ALA A 108 1.18 1.07 -17.28
#